data_AF-A0A4R8CSP0-F1
#
_entry.id   AF-A0A4R8CSP0-F1
#
_cell.length_a   1.000
_cell.length_b   1.000
_cell.length_c   1.000
_cell.angle_alpha   90.00
_cell.angle_beta   90.00
_cell.angle_gamma   90.00
#
_symmetry.space_group_name_H-M   'P 1'
#
loop_
_entity.id
_entity.type
_entity.pdbx_description
1 polymer ?
#
loop_
_entity_poly.entity_id
_entity_poly.type
_entity_poly.pdbx_seq_one_letter_code
_entity_poly.pdbx_strand_id
1 'polypeptide(L)'
;MTPYENLPGFDTYVLEESWVLDVTARPGSVVFRLDLVLTPEHPRYKLPHPGNNLFYLDGQLVFEEVTDLEWVAQGAPPAIDATGEIDYGHIDTMTWDSGLYELQGDWGEMRVRARAARLVLDDSGSGDRSS
;
A
#
# COMPACT_ATOMS: atom_id res chain seq x y z
N MET A 1 0.06 -14.30 13.65
CA MET A 1 -0.32 -13.45 12.51
C MET A 1 0.30 -14.01 11.25
N THR A 2 -0.39 -13.87 10.14
CA THR A 2 -0.03 -14.43 8.83
C THR A 2 0.46 -13.29 7.93
N PRO A 3 1.53 -13.48 7.13
CA PRO A 3 1.95 -12.49 6.14
C PRO A 3 0.85 -12.16 5.12
N TYR A 4 0.83 -10.93 4.62
CA TYR A 4 -0.23 -10.41 3.74
C TYR A 4 -0.34 -11.16 2.42
N GLU A 5 0.73 -11.79 1.94
CA GLU A 5 0.77 -12.56 0.68
C GLU A 5 -0.17 -13.77 0.72
N ASN A 6 -0.54 -14.24 1.91
CA ASN A 6 -1.53 -15.30 2.08
C ASN A 6 -2.97 -14.78 2.12
N LEU A 7 -3.17 -13.47 2.04
CA LEU A 7 -4.49 -12.86 1.90
C LEU A 7 -4.91 -12.97 0.42
N PRO A 8 -6.13 -13.46 0.12
CA PRO A 8 -6.55 -13.65 -1.27
C PRO A 8 -6.44 -12.36 -2.11
N GLY A 9 -5.71 -12.43 -3.21
CA GLY A 9 -5.53 -11.32 -4.15
C GLY A 9 -4.37 -10.38 -3.82
N PHE A 10 -3.52 -10.72 -2.85
CA PHE A 10 -2.34 -9.93 -2.48
C PHE A 10 -1.02 -10.57 -2.95
N ASP A 11 -1.03 -11.85 -3.34
CA ASP A 11 0.14 -12.66 -3.72
C ASP A 11 0.89 -12.17 -4.97
N THR A 12 0.28 -11.27 -5.72
CA THR A 12 0.83 -10.68 -6.96
C THR A 12 1.32 -9.23 -6.78
N TYR A 13 1.48 -8.77 -5.54
CA TYR A 13 1.96 -7.42 -5.19
C TYR A 13 3.14 -7.51 -4.22
N VAL A 14 3.97 -6.47 -4.19
CA VAL A 14 5.12 -6.35 -3.27
C VAL A 14 4.97 -5.06 -2.47
N LEU A 15 4.37 -5.15 -1.28
CA LEU A 15 4.05 -3.97 -0.45
C LEU A 15 5.31 -3.28 0.09
N GLU A 16 6.37 -4.05 0.35
CA GLU A 16 7.66 -3.57 0.85
C GLU A 16 8.39 -2.66 -0.15
N GLU A 17 8.09 -2.82 -1.44
CA GLU A 17 8.66 -2.00 -2.52
C GLU A 17 7.64 -0.96 -3.03
N SER A 18 6.42 -0.96 -2.50
CA SER A 18 5.35 -0.04 -2.87
C SER A 18 5.43 1.24 -2.03
N TRP A 19 5.13 2.39 -2.63
CA TRP A 19 5.21 3.69 -1.95
C TRP A 19 3.86 4.13 -1.41
N VAL A 20 3.85 4.70 -0.20
CA VAL A 20 2.66 5.28 0.43
C VAL A 20 2.60 6.76 0.09
N LEU A 21 1.55 7.13 -0.63
CA LEU A 21 1.35 8.49 -1.14
C LEU A 21 0.32 9.29 -0.34
N ASP A 22 -0.56 8.60 0.40
CA ASP A 22 -1.49 9.19 1.38
C ASP A 22 -2.09 8.09 2.27
N VAL A 23 -2.53 8.47 3.48
CA VAL A 23 -3.29 7.61 4.39
C VAL A 23 -4.53 8.37 4.89
N THR A 24 -5.71 7.90 4.48
CA THR A 24 -7.00 8.50 4.86
C THR A 24 -7.78 7.54 5.77
N ALA A 25 -8.04 7.97 7.00
CA ALA A 25 -8.94 7.28 7.93
C ALA A 25 -10.30 7.99 8.05
N ARG A 26 -11.39 7.24 7.90
CA ARG A 26 -12.78 7.71 8.04
C ARG A 26 -13.59 6.67 8.83
N PRO A 27 -14.74 7.02 9.43
CA PRO A 27 -15.61 6.01 10.02
C PRO A 27 -15.93 4.88 9.03
N GLY A 28 -15.62 3.64 9.41
CA GLY A 28 -15.85 2.45 8.59
C GLY A 28 -14.82 2.19 7.49
N SER A 29 -13.78 3.00 7.31
CA SER A 29 -12.78 2.78 6.26
C SER A 29 -11.41 3.37 6.59
N VAL A 30 -10.36 2.64 6.22
CA VAL A 30 -9.00 3.15 6.12
C VAL A 30 -8.50 2.88 4.70
N VAL A 31 -7.88 3.88 4.08
CA VAL A 31 -7.38 3.80 2.72
C VAL A 31 -5.95 4.30 2.68
N PHE A 32 -5.05 3.49 2.11
CA PHE A 32 -3.73 3.92 1.69
C PHE A 32 -3.77 4.15 0.19
N ARG A 33 -3.34 5.31 -0.27
CA ARG A 33 -3.04 5.56 -1.69
C ARG A 33 -1.60 5.17 -1.95
N LEU A 34 -1.36 4.36 -2.97
CA LEU A 34 -0.09 3.69 -3.19
C LEU A 34 0.39 3.82 -4.64
N ASP A 35 1.70 3.89 -4.82
CA ASP A 35 2.34 3.38 -6.04
C ASP A 35 2.67 1.91 -5.81
N LEU A 36 1.87 1.02 -6.40
CA LEU A 36 1.97 -0.42 -6.17
C LEU A 36 2.98 -1.08 -7.10
N VAL A 37 3.90 -1.82 -6.49
CA VAL A 37 4.77 -2.77 -7.22
C VAL A 37 4.02 -4.07 -7.45
N LEU A 38 4.04 -4.52 -8.71
CA LEU A 38 3.42 -5.77 -9.12
C LEU A 38 4.47 -6.83 -9.42
N THR A 39 4.17 -8.08 -9.09
CA THR A 39 4.99 -9.22 -9.53
C THR A 39 4.72 -9.54 -11.00
N PRO A 40 5.64 -10.25 -11.70
CA PRO A 40 5.43 -10.68 -13.09
C PRO A 40 4.16 -11.52 -13.33
N GLU A 41 3.63 -12.16 -12.30
CA GLU A 41 2.42 -12.97 -12.34
C GLU A 41 1.13 -12.11 -12.39
N HIS A 42 1.22 -10.82 -12.01
CA HIS A 42 0.05 -9.95 -12.03
C HIS A 42 -0.43 -9.69 -13.48
N PRO A 43 -1.74 -9.81 -13.79
CA PRO A 43 -2.25 -9.66 -15.17
C PRO A 43 -2.00 -8.30 -15.82
N ARG A 44 -1.85 -7.25 -14.99
CA ARG A 44 -1.53 -5.87 -15.42
C ARG A 44 -0.03 -5.56 -15.41
N TYR A 45 0.83 -6.51 -15.03
CA TYR A 45 2.28 -6.32 -15.05
C TYR A 45 2.76 -6.05 -16.47
N LYS A 46 3.72 -5.13 -16.58
CA LYS A 46 4.50 -4.89 -17.79
C LYS A 46 5.97 -4.85 -17.40
N LEU A 47 6.82 -5.23 -18.34
CA LEU A 47 8.26 -5.08 -18.13
C LEU A 47 8.58 -3.58 -17.91
N PRO A 48 9.39 -3.24 -16.89
CA PRO A 48 9.90 -1.88 -16.72
C PRO A 48 10.64 -1.40 -17.97
N HIS A 49 10.70 -0.08 -18.18
CA HIS A 49 11.53 0.46 -19.25
C HIS A 49 13.02 0.21 -18.96
N PRO A 50 13.88 0.17 -20.00
CA PRO A 50 15.31 0.09 -19.81
C PRO A 50 15.82 1.24 -18.91
N GLY A 51 16.36 0.89 -17.75
CA GLY A 51 16.82 1.84 -16.74
C GLY A 51 16.08 1.75 -15.41
N ASN A 52 14.88 1.13 -15.40
CA ASN A 52 14.08 0.93 -14.20
C ASN A 52 14.05 -0.55 -13.80
N ASN A 53 14.14 -0.79 -12.49
CA ASN A 53 14.12 -2.15 -11.94
C ASN A 53 12.70 -2.63 -11.62
N LEU A 54 11.75 -1.71 -11.43
CA LEU A 54 10.41 -2.00 -10.94
C LEU A 54 9.34 -1.36 -11.84
N PHE A 55 8.17 -1.99 -11.87
CA PHE A 55 6.98 -1.50 -12.59
C PHE A 55 5.91 -1.16 -11.55
N TYR A 56 5.52 0.10 -11.54
CA TYR A 56 4.53 0.65 -10.61
C TYR A 56 3.20 0.90 -11.31
N LEU A 57 2.10 0.80 -10.56
CA LEU A 57 0.79 1.31 -10.93
C LEU A 57 0.15 2.03 -9.74
N ASP A 58 -0.52 3.14 -10.00
CA ASP A 58 -1.37 3.79 -9.01
C ASP A 58 -2.46 2.81 -8.52
N GLY A 59 -2.63 2.75 -7.21
CA GLY A 59 -3.69 1.97 -6.60
C GLY A 59 -3.89 2.27 -5.12
N GLN A 60 -4.69 1.44 -4.48
CA GLN A 60 -5.15 1.65 -3.11
C GLN A 60 -5.20 0.35 -2.33
N LEU A 61 -4.73 0.38 -1.09
CA LEU A 61 -5.05 -0.63 -0.08
C LEU A 61 -6.23 -0.12 0.76
N VAL A 62 -7.36 -0.82 0.67
CA VAL A 62 -8.63 -0.42 1.28
C VAL A 62 -9.03 -1.42 2.35
N PHE A 63 -9.20 -0.95 3.58
CA PHE A 63 -9.85 -1.67 4.66
C PHE A 63 -11.33 -1.27 4.71
N GLU A 64 -12.22 -2.26 4.56
CA GLU A 64 -13.67 -2.08 4.49
C GLU A 64 -14.35 -2.46 5.81
N GLU A 65 -15.38 -1.69 6.17
CA GLU A 65 -16.18 -1.92 7.39
C GLU A 65 -15.30 -1.96 8.65
N VAL A 66 -14.41 -0.96 8.78
CA VAL A 66 -13.51 -0.79 9.92
C VAL A 66 -14.32 -0.53 11.19
N THR A 67 -14.10 -1.36 12.21
CA THR A 67 -14.77 -1.24 13.52
C THR A 67 -13.85 -0.72 14.61
N ASP A 68 -12.53 -0.87 14.44
CA ASP A 68 -11.52 -0.42 15.40
C ASP A 68 -10.25 -0.03 14.66
N LEU A 69 -9.62 1.06 15.10
CA LEU A 69 -8.40 1.61 14.52
C LEU A 69 -7.53 2.18 15.63
N GLU A 70 -6.34 1.61 15.78
CA GLU A 70 -5.24 2.20 16.53
C GLU A 70 -4.15 2.58 15.52
N TRP A 71 -3.75 3.85 15.53
CA TRP A 71 -2.63 4.32 14.72
C TRP A 71 -1.73 5.18 15.61
N VAL A 72 -0.52 4.69 15.82
CA VAL A 72 0.48 5.26 16.74
C VAL A 72 1.76 5.57 15.97
N ALA A 73 2.69 6.27 16.64
CA ALA A 73 3.96 6.71 16.04
C ALA A 73 3.80 7.55 14.76
N GLN A 74 2.66 8.21 14.58
CA GLN A 74 2.44 9.22 13.56
C GLN A 74 3.34 10.42 13.86
N GLY A 75 4.28 10.78 12.98
CA GLY A 75 5.09 11.97 13.24
C GLY A 75 6.31 12.20 12.37
N ALA A 76 6.72 11.23 11.56
CA ALA A 76 7.73 11.49 10.55
C ALA A 76 7.13 12.45 9.51
N PRO A 77 7.75 13.62 9.26
CA PRO A 77 7.33 14.47 8.17
C PRO A 77 7.55 13.70 6.85
N PRO A 78 6.57 13.70 5.93
CA PRO A 78 6.75 13.02 4.65
C PRO A 78 7.84 13.73 3.83
N ALA A 79 8.48 12.96 2.96
CA ALA A 79 9.32 13.53 1.92
C ALA A 79 8.44 14.20 0.85
N ILE A 80 9.02 15.19 0.18
CA ILE A 80 8.45 15.75 -1.05
C ILE A 80 9.49 15.47 -2.13
N ASP A 81 9.10 14.71 -3.14
CA ASP A 81 9.99 14.35 -4.23
C ASP A 81 10.22 15.54 -5.19
N ALA A 82 11.01 15.31 -6.25
CA ALA A 82 11.30 16.33 -7.27
C ALA A 82 10.06 16.75 -8.07
N THR A 83 8.97 15.99 -8.03
CA THR A 83 7.70 16.26 -8.72
C THR A 83 6.70 17.01 -7.86
N GLY A 84 6.97 17.14 -6.56
CA GLY A 84 6.09 17.76 -5.58
C GLY A 84 5.09 16.78 -4.96
N GLU A 85 5.25 15.49 -5.22
CA GLU A 85 4.41 14.45 -4.62
C GLU A 85 4.88 14.12 -3.20
N ILE A 86 3.91 13.86 -2.34
CA ILE A 86 4.13 13.50 -0.95
C ILE A 86 4.43 12.01 -0.88
N ASP A 87 5.53 11.69 -0.21
CA ASP A 87 6.01 10.33 0.00
C ASP A 87 6.11 10.06 1.51
N TYR A 88 5.38 9.05 1.97
CA TYR A 88 5.34 8.58 3.35
C TYR A 88 6.19 7.32 3.57
N GLY A 89 7.04 6.95 2.61
CA GLY A 89 7.86 5.74 2.63
C GLY A 89 7.07 4.51 2.18
N HIS A 90 7.50 3.34 2.65
CA HIS A 90 6.95 2.04 2.24
C HIS A 90 5.95 1.47 3.25
N ILE A 91 5.30 0.35 2.88
CA ILE A 91 4.69 -0.57 3.85
C ILE A 91 5.74 -1.64 4.15
N ASP A 92 6.52 -1.44 5.20
CA ASP A 92 7.62 -2.34 5.58
C ASP A 92 7.13 -3.73 5.96
N THR A 93 5.99 -3.79 6.64
CA THR A 93 5.35 -5.06 7.01
C THR A 93 3.84 -4.92 7.00
N MET A 94 3.16 -5.99 6.60
CA MET A 94 1.74 -6.18 6.83
C MET A 94 1.48 -7.63 7.23
N THR A 95 0.76 -7.83 8.32
CA THR A 95 0.27 -9.14 8.74
C THR A 95 -1.20 -9.10 9.09
N TRP A 96 -1.85 -10.27 9.09
CA TRP A 96 -3.26 -10.37 9.39
C TRP A 96 -3.61 -11.63 10.18
N ASP A 97 -4.71 -11.55 10.93
CA ASP A 97 -5.36 -12.69 11.58
C ASP A 97 -6.83 -12.35 11.85
N SER A 98 -7.75 -13.12 11.28
CA SER A 98 -9.18 -13.08 11.66
C SER A 98 -9.80 -11.66 11.67
N GLY A 99 -9.50 -10.87 10.62
CA GLY A 99 -10.00 -9.49 10.44
C GLY A 99 -9.24 -8.41 11.23
N LEU A 100 -8.17 -8.77 11.94
CA LEU A 100 -7.18 -7.83 12.46
C LEU A 100 -6.02 -7.76 11.47
N TYR A 101 -5.62 -6.54 11.12
CA TYR A 101 -4.50 -6.23 10.25
C TYR A 101 -3.50 -5.36 11.02
N GLU A 102 -2.23 -5.73 11.00
CA GLU A 102 -1.15 -4.95 11.59
C GLU A 102 -0.19 -4.53 10.49
N LEU A 103 0.08 -3.24 10.40
CA LEU A 103 0.92 -2.62 9.39
C LEU A 103 1.94 -1.70 10.02
N GLN A 104 3.11 -1.61 9.41
CA GLN A 104 4.19 -0.71 9.81
C GLN A 104 4.84 -0.08 8.59
N GLY A 105 5.24 1.19 8.72
CA GLY A 105 6.13 1.90 7.82
C GLY A 105 6.62 3.19 8.46
N ASP A 106 7.24 4.07 7.68
CA ASP A 106 7.71 5.38 8.15
C ASP A 106 6.55 6.29 8.64
N TRP A 107 5.33 6.05 8.14
CA TRP A 107 4.08 6.69 8.56
C TRP A 107 3.54 6.17 9.91
N GLY A 108 4.26 5.26 10.57
CA GLY A 108 3.97 4.74 11.90
C GLY A 108 3.46 3.31 11.90
N GLU A 109 2.77 2.95 12.99
CA GLU A 109 2.24 1.61 13.22
C GLU A 109 0.72 1.66 13.31
N MET A 110 0.04 0.78 12.58
CA MET A 110 -1.42 0.75 12.53
C MET A 110 -1.96 -0.66 12.78
N ARG A 111 -2.94 -0.74 13.68
CA ARG A 111 -3.81 -1.89 13.88
C ARG A 111 -5.21 -1.55 13.41
N VAL A 112 -5.71 -2.31 12.46
CA VAL A 112 -7.05 -2.14 11.88
C VAL A 112 -7.86 -3.39 12.11
N ARG A 113 -9.02 -3.27 12.75
CA ARG A 113 -10.03 -4.33 12.74
C ARG A 113 -11.08 -4.01 11.67
N ALA A 114 -11.15 -4.84 10.64
CA ALA A 114 -12.00 -4.62 9.47
C ALA A 114 -12.58 -5.94 8.96
N ARG A 115 -13.67 -5.85 8.19
CA ARG A 115 -14.26 -7.05 7.56
C ARG A 115 -13.37 -7.61 6.46
N ALA A 116 -12.73 -6.72 5.69
CA ALA A 116 -11.88 -7.11 4.56
C ALA A 116 -10.79 -6.06 4.31
N ALA A 117 -9.70 -6.51 3.68
CA ALA A 117 -8.70 -5.65 3.05
C ALA A 117 -8.62 -6.01 1.56
N ARG A 118 -8.43 -5.01 0.68
CA ARG A 118 -8.36 -5.19 -0.77
C ARG A 118 -7.33 -4.26 -1.38
N LEU A 119 -6.63 -4.78 -2.40
CA LEU A 119 -5.85 -3.97 -3.32
C LEU A 119 -6.70 -3.64 -4.56
N VAL A 120 -6.78 -2.36 -4.89
CA VAL A 120 -7.51 -1.84 -6.04
C VAL A 120 -6.55 -1.06 -6.90
N LEU A 121 -6.44 -1.39 -8.18
CA LEU A 121 -5.63 -0.64 -9.14
C LEU A 121 -6.50 0.42 -9.81
N ASP A 122 -5.95 1.61 -10.00
CA ASP A 122 -6.64 2.67 -10.71
C ASP A 122 -6.65 2.38 -12.23
N ASP A 123 -7.72 2.82 -12.92
CA ASP A 123 -7.88 2.60 -14.36
C ASP A 123 -6.98 3.51 -15.20
N SER A 124 -6.54 4.63 -14.64
CA SER A 124 -5.53 5.53 -15.19
C SER A 124 -4.15 4.95 -14.89
N GLY A 125 -3.54 4.31 -15.88
CA GLY A 125 -2.17 3.81 -15.74
C GLY A 125 -1.18 4.96 -15.58
N SER A 126 -0.52 5.04 -14.42
CA SER A 126 0.77 5.70 -14.33
C SER A 126 1.82 4.68 -14.79
N GLY A 127 2.46 4.99 -15.92
CA GLY A 127 3.64 4.29 -16.37
C GLY A 127 4.86 5.07 -15.92
N ASP A 128 5.76 4.37 -15.24
CA ASP A 128 7.16 4.75 -15.00
C ASP A 128 7.39 6.14 -14.40
N ARG A 129 7.36 6.21 -13.07
CA ARG A 129 7.80 7.38 -12.31
C ARG A 129 9.32 7.29 -12.17
N SER A 130 10.03 8.03 -13.00
CA SER A 130 11.49 8.17 -12.88
C SER A 130 11.80 8.98 -11.62
N SER A 131 12.40 8.35 -10.62
CA SER A 131 13.07 9.04 -9.52
C SER A 131 14.26 9.86 -10.01
#